data_AF-A0A2S9GA38-F1
#
_entry.id   AF-A0A2S9GA38-F1
#
_cell.length_a   1.000
_cell.length_b   1.000
_cell.length_c   1.000
_cell.angle_alpha   90.00
_cell.angle_beta   90.00
_cell.angle_gamma   90.00
#
_symmetry.space_group_name_H-M   'P 1'
#
loop_
_entity.id
_entity.type
_entity.pdbx_description
1 polymer ?
#
loop_
_entity_poly.entity_id
_entity_poly.type
_entity_poly.pdbx_seq_one_letter_code
_entity_poly.pdbx_strand_id
1 'polypeptide(L)'
;PPDQVDAIIARAESEGKFARKFQTKGASHTSQMDPLLGELAAELQGIEARPLEVPYYSTVHEGKLIRAGSDPIHDVDYWKKGLRH
;
A
#
# COMPACT_ATOMS: atom_id res chain seq x y z
N PRO A 1 1.19 12.18 11.37
CA PRO A 1 2.16 12.99 12.15
C PRO A 1 2.93 14.01 11.27
N PRO A 2 2.35 15.19 11.01
CA PRO A 2 2.95 16.21 10.14
C PRO A 2 4.35 16.65 10.56
N ASP A 3 4.57 16.93 11.86
CA ASP A 3 5.84 17.46 12.37
C ASP A 3 7.01 16.49 12.20
N GLN A 4 6.75 15.19 12.28
CA GLN A 4 7.78 14.16 12.05
C GLN A 4 8.22 14.12 10.58
N VAL A 5 7.30 14.36 9.65
CA VAL A 5 7.63 14.47 8.22
C VAL A 5 8.45 15.72 7.97
N ASP A 6 8.09 16.84 8.60
CA ASP A 6 8.80 18.12 8.46
C ASP A 6 10.23 18.03 9.01
N ALA A 7 10.43 17.33 10.13
CA ALA A 7 11.77 17.06 10.68
C ALA A 7 12.64 16.22 9.73
N ILE A 8 12.07 15.23 9.02
CA ILE A 8 12.80 14.42 8.04
C ILE A 8 13.20 15.27 6.82
N ILE A 9 12.33 16.17 6.37
CA ILE A 9 12.60 17.09 5.26
C ILE A 9 13.75 18.02 5.63
N ALA A 10 13.67 18.69 6.80
CA ALA A 10 14.71 19.60 7.27
C ALA A 10 16.07 18.90 7.39
N ARG A 11 16.10 17.65 7.87
CA ARG A 11 17.32 16.84 7.90
C ARG A 11 17.87 16.59 6.49
N ALA A 12 17.03 16.11 5.57
CA ALA A 12 17.45 15.83 4.20
C ALA A 12 18.02 17.08 3.49
N GLU A 13 17.37 18.22 3.65
CA GLU A 13 17.85 19.51 3.09
C GLU A 13 19.17 19.95 3.72
N SER A 14 19.37 19.75 5.03
CA SER A 14 20.65 20.04 5.70
C SER A 14 21.81 19.17 5.18
N GLU A 15 21.49 17.99 4.63
CA GLU A 15 22.45 17.07 3.98
C GLU A 15 22.64 17.39 2.49
N GLY A 16 22.06 18.49 1.99
CA GLY A 16 22.09 18.88 0.58
C GLY A 16 21.24 18.00 -0.34
N LYS A 17 20.31 17.22 0.22
CA LYS A 17 19.38 16.36 -0.54
C LYS A 17 18.06 17.08 -0.78
N PHE A 18 17.44 16.79 -1.92
CA PHE A 18 16.10 17.27 -2.22
C PHE A 18 15.04 16.45 -1.47
N ALA A 19 14.15 17.12 -0.76
CA ALA A 19 12.97 16.52 -0.14
C ALA A 19 11.75 17.43 -0.33
N ARG A 20 10.57 16.84 -0.51
CA ARG A 20 9.33 17.59 -0.71
C ARG A 20 8.16 16.86 -0.04
N LYS A 21 7.38 17.59 0.75
CA LYS A 21 6.13 17.10 1.33
C LYS A 21 5.05 17.00 0.25
N PHE A 22 4.40 15.86 0.16
CA PHE A 22 3.23 15.67 -0.70
C PHE A 22 1.98 16.20 0.00
N GLN A 23 1.14 16.92 -0.74
CA GLN A 23 -0.14 17.42 -0.26
C GLN A 23 -1.20 16.32 -0.41
N THR A 24 -1.24 15.39 0.54
CA THR A 24 -2.23 14.30 0.58
C THR A 24 -3.21 14.49 1.73
N LYS A 25 -4.43 13.99 1.55
CA LYS A 25 -5.47 13.98 2.61
C LYS A 25 -5.23 12.90 3.67
N GLY A 26 -4.38 11.93 3.37
CA GLY A 26 -4.02 10.82 4.24
C GLY A 26 -2.71 10.19 3.80
N ALA A 27 -2.11 9.40 4.69
CA ALA A 27 -0.87 8.68 4.44
C ALA A 27 -1.15 7.18 4.32
N SER A 28 -1.54 6.73 3.12
CA SER A 28 -1.60 5.30 2.81
C SER A 28 -0.23 4.65 2.98
N HIS A 29 -0.19 3.33 3.13
CA HIS A 29 1.03 2.55 3.39
C HIS A 29 1.72 2.88 4.73
N THR A 30 0.96 3.39 5.70
CA THR A 30 1.44 3.67 7.06
C THR A 30 0.46 3.15 8.11
N SER A 31 0.88 3.11 9.38
CA SER A 31 0.00 2.75 10.51
C SER A 31 -1.21 3.66 10.69
N GLN A 32 -1.24 4.82 10.02
CA GLN A 32 -2.45 5.65 10.00
C GLN A 32 -3.65 4.96 9.33
N MET A 33 -3.42 3.92 8.54
CA MET A 33 -4.49 3.12 7.93
C MET A 33 -5.08 2.06 8.87
N ASP A 34 -4.42 1.74 10.00
CA ASP A 34 -4.84 0.67 10.91
C ASP A 34 -6.33 0.77 11.34
N PRO A 35 -6.87 1.97 11.67
CA PRO A 35 -8.30 2.10 12.02
C PRO A 35 -9.27 1.77 10.88
N LEU A 36 -8.85 1.88 9.62
CA LEU A 36 -9.69 1.65 8.45
C LEU A 36 -9.67 0.19 7.97
N LEU A 37 -8.71 -0.62 8.43
CA LEU A 37 -8.53 -1.99 7.93
C LEU A 37 -9.71 -2.90 8.26
N GLY A 38 -10.40 -2.66 9.38
CA GLY A 38 -11.59 -3.43 9.76
C GLY A 38 -12.78 -3.16 8.84
N GLU A 39 -13.09 -1.87 8.63
CA GLU A 39 -14.18 -1.45 7.73
C GLU A 39 -13.90 -1.89 6.28
N LEU A 40 -12.68 -1.66 5.79
CA LEU A 40 -12.28 -2.13 4.45
C LEU A 40 -12.46 -3.64 4.29
N ALA A 41 -12.08 -4.44 5.30
CA ALA A 41 -12.23 -5.88 5.25
C ALA A 41 -13.70 -6.31 5.18
N ALA A 42 -14.57 -5.60 5.89
CA ALA A 42 -16.01 -5.87 5.90
C ALA A 42 -16.66 -5.51 4.56
N GLU A 43 -16.32 -4.35 4.00
CA GLU A 43 -16.85 -3.89 2.70
C GLU A 43 -16.38 -4.76 1.53
N LEU A 44 -15.20 -5.37 1.64
CA LEU A 44 -14.69 -6.31 0.64
C LEU A 44 -15.20 -7.75 0.84
N GLN A 45 -16.02 -8.03 1.86
CA GLN A 45 -16.61 -9.36 1.98
C GLN A 45 -17.47 -9.69 0.75
N GLY A 46 -17.30 -10.91 0.24
CA GLY A 46 -18.02 -11.40 -0.93
C GLY A 46 -17.35 -11.10 -2.27
N ILE A 47 -16.19 -10.44 -2.30
CA ILE A 47 -15.39 -10.44 -3.54
C ILE A 47 -14.87 -11.86 -3.82
N GLU A 48 -14.94 -12.26 -5.09
CA GLU A 48 -14.38 -13.52 -5.56
C GLU A 48 -13.11 -13.21 -6.35
N ALA A 49 -11.95 -13.50 -5.75
CA ALA A 49 -10.68 -13.41 -6.45
C ALA A 49 -10.66 -14.44 -7.59
N ARG A 50 -10.25 -14.02 -8.79
CA ARG A 50 -10.13 -14.89 -9.97
C ARG A 50 -8.68 -15.18 -10.32
N PRO A 51 -8.39 -16.33 -10.95
CA PRO A 51 -7.05 -16.63 -11.45
C PRO A 51 -6.59 -15.57 -12.45
N LEU A 52 -5.29 -15.34 -12.50
CA LEU A 52 -4.70 -14.38 -13.44
C LEU A 52 -4.71 -14.96 -14.87
N GLU A 53 -5.20 -14.21 -15.84
CA GLU A 53 -5.14 -14.61 -17.27
C GLU A 53 -3.80 -14.27 -17.92
N VAL A 54 -3.08 -13.30 -17.36
CA VAL A 54 -1.77 -12.85 -17.82
C VAL A 54 -0.79 -12.74 -16.64
N PRO A 55 0.52 -12.85 -16.86
CA PRO A 55 1.50 -12.65 -15.79
C PRO A 55 1.39 -11.26 -15.16
N TYR A 56 1.49 -11.18 -13.84
CA TYR A 56 1.30 -9.95 -13.06
C TYR A 56 2.48 -9.69 -12.13
N TYR A 57 3.03 -8.48 -12.17
CA TYR A 57 3.99 -8.01 -11.16
C TYR A 57 3.25 -7.27 -10.05
N SER A 58 3.32 -7.80 -8.83
CA SER A 58 2.65 -7.19 -7.67
C SER A 58 3.65 -6.53 -6.72
N THR A 59 3.50 -5.23 -6.46
CA THR A 59 4.26 -4.54 -5.40
C THR A 59 3.84 -5.00 -4.00
N VAL A 60 2.59 -5.45 -3.84
CA VAL A 60 2.05 -6.04 -2.59
C VAL A 60 2.75 -7.36 -2.25
N HIS A 61 3.18 -8.12 -3.27
CA HIS A 61 4.03 -9.30 -3.13
C HIS A 61 5.50 -9.01 -3.47
N GLU A 62 6.03 -7.87 -3.01
CA GLU A 62 7.47 -7.53 -3.08
C GLU A 62 8.02 -7.47 -4.52
N GLY A 63 7.18 -7.09 -5.49
CA GLY A 63 7.57 -7.01 -6.90
C GLY A 63 7.71 -8.37 -7.58
N LYS A 64 7.18 -9.45 -7.01
CA LYS A 64 7.25 -10.79 -7.60
C LYS A 64 6.38 -10.89 -8.86
N LEU A 65 6.89 -11.63 -9.85
CA LEU A 65 6.12 -12.08 -11.01
C LEU A 65 5.23 -13.26 -10.61
N ILE A 66 3.94 -13.11 -10.78
CA ILE A 66 2.93 -14.15 -10.56
C ILE A 66 2.46 -14.60 -11.93
N ARG A 67 2.56 -15.90 -12.21
CA ARG A 67 2.29 -16.43 -13.56
C ARG A 67 0.80 -16.48 -13.83
N ALA A 68 0.42 -16.40 -15.11
CA ALA A 68 -0.94 -16.71 -15.53
C ALA A 68 -1.34 -18.12 -15.07
N GLY A 69 -2.59 -18.29 -14.66
CA GLY A 69 -3.13 -19.53 -14.10
C GLY A 69 -2.69 -19.86 -12.67
N SER A 70 -1.92 -18.99 -12.01
CA SER A 70 -1.65 -19.14 -10.56
C SER A 70 -2.93 -18.95 -9.75
N ASP A 71 -2.88 -19.37 -8.49
CA ASP A 71 -3.97 -19.15 -7.54
C ASP A 71 -4.39 -17.66 -7.51
N PRO A 72 -5.70 -17.36 -7.35
CA PRO A 72 -6.17 -16.01 -7.23
C PRO A 72 -5.49 -15.26 -6.09
N ILE A 73 -5.00 -14.05 -6.37
CA ILE A 73 -4.25 -13.25 -5.40
C ILE A 73 -5.00 -12.02 -4.90
N HIS A 74 -6.10 -11.62 -5.56
CA HIS A 74 -6.80 -10.36 -5.27
C HIS A 74 -7.92 -10.54 -4.24
N ASP A 75 -7.63 -11.25 -3.16
CA ASP A 75 -8.56 -11.45 -2.05
C ASP A 75 -8.58 -10.25 -1.07
N VAL A 76 -9.37 -10.36 -0.01
CA VAL A 76 -9.52 -9.29 0.99
C VAL A 76 -8.17 -8.95 1.65
N ASP A 77 -7.33 -9.95 1.92
CA ASP A 77 -6.05 -9.76 2.60
C ASP A 77 -5.01 -9.09 1.68
N TYR A 78 -5.07 -9.35 0.38
CA TYR A 78 -4.28 -8.61 -0.61
C TYR A 78 -4.58 -7.12 -0.59
N TRP A 79 -5.86 -6.74 -0.62
CA TRP A 79 -6.26 -5.33 -0.63
C TRP A 79 -5.93 -4.63 0.70
N LYS A 80 -6.13 -5.32 1.84
CA LYS A 80 -5.69 -4.82 3.16
C LYS A 80 -4.18 -4.62 3.21
N LYS A 81 -3.41 -5.60 2.70
CA LYS A 81 -1.95 -5.49 2.64
C LYS A 81 -1.54 -4.32 1.75
N GLY A 82 -2.15 -4.16 0.58
CA GLY A 82 -1.86 -3.08 -0.35
C GLY A 82 -2.24 -1.67 0.16
N LEU A 83 -3.21 -1.54 1.06
CA LEU A 83 -3.49 -0.25 1.71
C LEU A 83 -2.46 0.10 2.78
N ARG A 84 -1.95 -0.91 3.50
CA ARG A 84 -1.16 -0.72 4.72
C ARG A 84 0.35 -0.82 4.52
N HIS A 85 0.81 -1.56 3.51
CA HIS A 85 2.22 -1.88 3.26
C HIS A 85 2.61 -1.47 1.85
#